data_AF-A0A7S2RE81-F1
#
_entry.id   AF-A0A7S2RE81-F1
#
_cell.length_a   1.000
_cell.length_b   1.000
_cell.length_c   1.000
_cell.angle_alpha   90.00
_cell.angle_beta   90.00
_cell.angle_gamma   90.00
#
_symmetry.space_group_name_H-M   'P 1'
#
loop_
_entity.id
_entity.type
_entity.pdbx_description
1 polymer ?
#
loop_
_entity_poly.entity_id
_entity_poly.type
_entity_poly.pdbx_seq_one_letter_code
_entity_poly.pdbx_strand_id
1 'polypeptide(L)'
;NDEEIEENNNNLDKNVQQHQGEFAIANEEDDRNNCNIHSSDVWALIEYKVSSLESDSVPAERFKRWRRFQSESSLSDHIRRETGEPVKLPSNSLSPEQSAQVEEEARQAVSHITEEFRRYRVRAEVARKQADATVKALHNNNIKTTQKRIEGQDLESELLQARTDHQQLATLRTEMTEQEAHWKE
;
A
#
# COMPACT_ATOMS: atom_id res chain seq x y z
N ASN A 1 -10.54 14.91 -31.29
CA ASN A 1 -10.91 13.52 -30.92
C ASN A 1 -10.99 13.41 -29.40
N ASP A 2 -11.81 14.27 -28.80
CA ASP A 2 -11.94 14.43 -27.35
C ASP A 2 -13.43 14.30 -26.95
N GLU A 3 -14.11 13.28 -27.48
CA GLU A 3 -15.56 13.06 -27.26
C GLU A 3 -15.93 11.60 -26.91
N GLU A 4 -14.97 10.72 -26.60
CA GLU A 4 -15.26 9.28 -26.39
C GLU A 4 -14.99 8.75 -24.96
N ILE A 5 -14.94 9.60 -23.92
CA ILE A 5 -14.63 9.15 -22.55
C ILE A 5 -15.78 9.40 -21.53
N GLU A 6 -16.95 9.86 -21.95
CA GLU A 6 -18.06 10.17 -21.02
C GLU A 6 -19.23 9.17 -20.94
N GLU A 7 -19.21 8.03 -21.64
CA GLU A 7 -20.38 7.12 -21.65
C GLU A 7 -20.32 5.87 -20.75
N ASN A 8 -19.24 5.61 -20.01
CA ASN A 8 -19.10 4.34 -19.26
C ASN A 8 -19.41 4.39 -17.75
N ASN A 9 -19.94 5.50 -17.21
CA ASN A 9 -20.19 5.64 -15.76
C ASN A 9 -21.67 5.62 -15.34
N ASN A 10 -22.62 5.36 -16.24
CA ASN A 10 -24.06 5.42 -15.92
C ASN A 10 -24.79 4.07 -15.77
N ASN A 11 -24.07 2.96 -15.60
CA ASN A 11 -24.70 1.62 -15.64
C ASN A 11 -24.56 0.77 -14.36
N LEU A 12 -24.25 1.37 -13.20
CA LEU A 12 -24.20 0.62 -11.92
C LEU A 12 -25.34 0.92 -10.91
N ASP A 13 -26.21 1.91 -11.17
CA ASP A 13 -27.22 2.35 -10.18
C ASP A 13 -28.68 1.93 -10.49
N LYS A 14 -28.90 0.86 -11.28
CA LYS A 14 -30.26 0.42 -11.64
C LYS A 14 -30.56 -1.07 -11.50
N ASN A 15 -29.89 -1.78 -10.59
CA ASN A 15 -30.19 -3.22 -10.41
C ASN A 15 -30.34 -3.68 -8.94
N VAL A 16 -30.82 -2.81 -8.04
CA VAL A 16 -31.13 -3.15 -6.63
C VAL A 16 -32.62 -2.97 -6.30
N GLN A 17 -33.49 -3.04 -7.29
CA GLN A 17 -34.93 -3.01 -7.05
C GLN A 17 -35.66 -3.90 -8.04
N GLN A 18 -35.94 -5.15 -7.62
CA GLN A 18 -37.16 -5.94 -7.91
C GLN A 18 -36.86 -7.43 -7.74
N HIS A 19 -37.19 -7.98 -6.57
CA HIS A 19 -37.96 -9.21 -6.40
C HIS A 19 -38.14 -9.45 -4.89
N GLN A 20 -39.07 -8.70 -4.29
CA GLN A 20 -39.75 -9.14 -3.08
C GLN A 20 -41.00 -9.91 -3.53
N GLY A 21 -41.03 -11.21 -3.27
CA GLY A 21 -42.17 -12.08 -3.52
C GLY A 21 -42.33 -13.05 -2.35
N GLU A 22 -43.35 -12.77 -1.54
CA GLU A 22 -44.16 -13.68 -0.72
C GLU A 22 -43.50 -14.93 -0.10
N PHE A 23 -43.26 -14.86 1.21
CA PHE A 23 -43.37 -16.04 2.07
C PHE A 23 -44.37 -15.72 3.20
N ALA A 24 -45.54 -16.36 3.12
CA ALA A 24 -46.50 -16.39 4.21
C ALA A 24 -45.90 -17.19 5.38
N ILE A 25 -45.76 -16.56 6.54
CA ILE A 25 -45.51 -17.26 7.81
C ILE A 25 -46.80 -17.16 8.62
N ALA A 26 -47.41 -18.32 8.84
CA ALA A 26 -48.57 -18.49 9.68
C ALA A 26 -48.22 -18.10 11.13
N ASN A 27 -49.14 -17.36 11.75
CA ASN A 27 -49.12 -17.05 13.17
C ASN A 27 -49.32 -18.32 14.00
N GLU A 28 -48.36 -18.64 14.86
CA GLU A 28 -48.59 -19.42 16.07
C GLU A 28 -47.96 -18.65 17.25
N GLU A 29 -48.79 -17.84 17.89
CA GLU A 29 -48.60 -17.41 19.28
C GLU A 29 -48.97 -18.60 20.17
N ASP A 30 -48.08 -19.09 21.04
CA ASP A 30 -48.07 -18.70 22.45
C ASP A 30 -47.15 -19.59 23.32
N ASP A 31 -46.71 -18.98 24.41
CA ASP A 31 -46.25 -19.61 25.66
C ASP A 31 -44.93 -20.41 25.68
N ARG A 32 -43.85 -19.71 26.11
CA ARG A 32 -43.28 -19.90 27.47
C ARG A 32 -41.98 -19.10 27.69
N ASN A 33 -42.09 -18.13 28.59
CA ASN A 33 -41.20 -17.90 29.73
C ASN A 33 -39.66 -17.92 29.51
N ASN A 34 -39.11 -16.71 29.53
CA ASN A 34 -38.07 -16.30 30.48
C ASN A 34 -36.90 -17.26 30.70
N CYS A 35 -35.90 -17.18 29.83
CA CYS A 35 -34.51 -17.41 30.22
C CYS A 35 -33.58 -16.51 29.40
N ASN A 36 -33.34 -15.32 29.95
CA ASN A 36 -32.15 -14.53 29.70
C ASN A 36 -30.90 -15.31 30.16
N ILE A 37 -30.39 -16.20 29.31
CA ILE A 37 -29.02 -16.70 29.34
C ILE A 37 -28.66 -16.87 27.87
N HIS A 38 -27.61 -16.20 27.41
CA HIS A 38 -27.03 -16.42 26.08
C HIS A 38 -26.84 -17.93 25.83
N SER A 39 -27.80 -18.57 25.17
CA SER A 39 -27.63 -19.89 24.58
C SER A 39 -26.71 -19.68 23.39
N SER A 40 -25.42 -19.55 23.65
CA SER A 40 -24.39 -19.50 22.63
C SER A 40 -24.26 -20.90 22.05
N ASP A 41 -25.23 -21.26 21.20
CA ASP A 41 -25.21 -22.48 20.43
C ASP A 41 -23.92 -22.49 19.61
N VAL A 42 -23.06 -23.46 19.87
CA VAL A 42 -21.79 -23.61 19.18
C VAL A 42 -21.99 -24.60 18.03
N TRP A 43 -21.67 -24.17 16.81
CA TRP A 43 -21.69 -25.02 15.65
C TRP A 43 -20.26 -25.37 15.24
N ALA A 44 -19.98 -26.67 15.10
CA ALA A 44 -18.67 -27.16 14.65
C ALA A 44 -18.83 -28.08 13.44
N LEU A 45 -17.95 -27.90 12.45
CA LEU A 45 -17.80 -28.81 11.33
C LEU A 45 -16.79 -29.89 11.72
N ILE A 46 -17.25 -31.13 11.85
CA ILE A 46 -16.42 -32.24 12.31
C ILE A 46 -16.23 -33.24 11.15
N GLU A 47 -14.98 -33.64 10.93
CA GLU A 47 -14.60 -34.69 10.00
C GLU A 47 -14.60 -36.04 10.73
N TYR A 48 -15.34 -37.00 10.20
CA TYR A 48 -15.44 -38.37 10.72
C TYR A 48 -14.71 -39.32 9.79
N LYS A 49 -14.18 -40.39 10.36
CA LYS A 49 -13.61 -41.53 9.64
C LYS A 49 -14.45 -42.77 9.94
N VAL A 50 -15.07 -43.37 8.94
CA VAL A 50 -15.75 -44.67 9.13
C VAL A 50 -14.69 -45.77 9.14
N SER A 51 -14.48 -46.42 10.28
CA SER A 51 -13.76 -47.68 10.31
C SER A 51 -14.72 -48.78 9.85
N SER A 52 -14.66 -49.18 8.58
CA SER A 52 -15.33 -50.39 8.12
C SER A 52 -14.68 -51.57 8.84
N LEU A 53 -15.40 -52.21 9.77
CA LEU A 53 -14.94 -53.39 10.50
C LEU A 53 -14.91 -54.66 9.63
N GLU A 54 -15.40 -54.56 8.38
CA GLU A 54 -15.37 -55.65 7.42
C GLU A 54 -14.78 -55.14 6.11
N SER A 55 -13.68 -55.75 5.67
CA SER A 55 -12.94 -55.53 4.41
C SER A 55 -11.75 -54.56 4.48
N ASP A 56 -10.56 -55.15 4.62
CA ASP A 56 -9.20 -54.58 4.64
C ASP A 56 -8.76 -53.84 3.33
N SER A 57 -9.70 -53.45 2.46
CA SER A 57 -9.40 -53.06 1.07
C SER A 57 -10.02 -51.73 0.62
N VAL A 58 -10.95 -51.14 1.39
CA VAL A 58 -11.55 -49.83 1.04
C VAL A 58 -10.93 -48.71 1.88
N PRO A 59 -10.47 -47.60 1.26
CA PRO A 59 -10.04 -46.42 2.00
C PRO A 59 -11.18 -45.97 2.91
N ALA A 60 -10.91 -45.87 4.21
CA ALA A 60 -11.89 -45.39 5.19
C ALA A 60 -12.49 -44.06 4.71
N GLU A 61 -13.79 -44.08 4.38
CA GLU A 61 -14.47 -42.89 3.87
C GLU A 61 -14.47 -41.81 4.95
N ARG A 62 -13.93 -40.65 4.56
CA ARG A 62 -13.94 -39.44 5.39
C ARG A 62 -15.08 -38.56 4.94
N PHE A 63 -15.90 -38.14 5.89
CA PHE A 63 -17.01 -37.23 5.60
C PHE A 63 -17.11 -36.14 6.66
N LYS A 64 -17.65 -34.99 6.27
CA LYS A 64 -17.80 -33.82 7.15
C LYS A 64 -19.28 -33.60 7.46
N ARG A 65 -19.59 -33.26 8.72
CA ARG A 65 -20.94 -32.87 9.12
C ARG A 65 -20.92 -31.76 10.16
N TRP A 66 -21.92 -30.89 10.08
CA TRP A 66 -22.17 -29.90 11.10
C TRP A 66 -22.79 -30.56 12.33
N ARG A 67 -22.31 -30.19 13.52
CA ARG A 67 -22.92 -30.54 14.80
C ARG A 67 -23.13 -29.29 15.63
N ARG A 68 -24.29 -29.24 16.30
CA ARG A 68 -24.67 -28.21 17.25
C ARG A 68 -24.37 -28.68 18.67
N PHE A 69 -23.78 -27.81 19.46
CA PHE A 69 -23.49 -27.99 20.88
C PHE A 69 -24.14 -26.85 21.66
N GLN A 70 -24.63 -27.14 22.86
CA GLN A 70 -25.32 -26.15 23.69
C GLN A 70 -24.36 -25.19 24.41
N SER A 71 -23.07 -25.54 24.47
CA SER A 71 -22.02 -24.74 25.08
C SER A 71 -20.64 -25.16 24.59
N GLU A 72 -19.64 -24.29 24.77
CA GLU A 72 -18.24 -24.58 24.46
C GLU A 72 -17.69 -25.75 25.31
N SER A 73 -18.16 -25.90 26.55
CA SER A 73 -17.82 -27.05 27.40
C SER A 73 -18.33 -28.36 26.81
N SER A 74 -19.54 -28.38 26.23
CA SER A 74 -20.10 -29.56 25.57
C SER A 74 -19.31 -29.97 24.32
N LEU A 75 -18.85 -28.99 23.53
CA LEU A 75 -17.95 -29.23 22.40
C LEU A 75 -16.60 -29.80 22.89
N SER A 76 -16.02 -29.19 23.93
CA SER A 76 -14.74 -29.61 24.51
C SER A 76 -14.81 -31.05 25.05
N ASP A 77 -15.89 -31.41 25.71
CA ASP A 77 -16.11 -32.78 26.20
C ASP A 77 -16.27 -33.78 25.06
N HIS A 78 -16.93 -33.39 23.96
CA HIS A 78 -17.07 -34.24 22.77
C HIS A 78 -15.70 -34.57 22.15
N ILE A 79 -14.81 -33.58 22.07
CA ILE A 79 -13.46 -33.76 21.52
C ILE A 79 -12.60 -34.61 22.47
N ARG A 80 -12.69 -34.40 23.79
CA ARG A 80 -11.89 -35.14 24.77
C ARG A 80 -12.28 -36.62 24.89
N ARG A 81 -13.58 -36.93 24.78
CA ARG A 81 -14.10 -38.31 24.91
C ARG A 81 -13.66 -39.23 23.77
N GLU A 82 -13.58 -38.70 22.54
CA GLU A 82 -13.30 -39.52 21.35
C GLU A 82 -11.81 -39.65 21.04
N THR A 83 -11.00 -38.63 21.38
CA THR A 83 -9.64 -38.51 20.79
C THR A 83 -8.51 -38.84 21.75
N GLY A 84 -8.73 -38.88 23.08
CA GLY A 84 -7.72 -39.20 24.12
C GLY A 84 -6.55 -38.20 24.23
N GLU A 85 -6.23 -37.48 23.16
CA GLU A 85 -5.22 -36.44 23.03
C GLU A 85 -5.91 -35.05 22.91
N PRO A 86 -5.39 -34.00 23.57
CA PRO A 86 -6.00 -32.68 23.51
C PRO A 86 -5.82 -32.05 22.10
N VAL A 87 -6.87 -32.09 21.30
CA VAL A 87 -6.93 -31.41 19.99
C VAL A 87 -7.03 -29.90 20.20
N LYS A 88 -6.16 -29.13 19.54
CA LYS A 88 -6.24 -27.67 19.52
C LYS A 88 -7.35 -27.22 18.60
N LEU A 89 -8.38 -26.57 19.17
CA LEU A 89 -9.48 -26.01 18.40
C LEU A 89 -9.05 -24.74 17.67
N PRO A 90 -9.42 -24.57 16.39
CA PRO A 90 -9.34 -23.27 15.73
C PRO A 90 -10.16 -22.23 16.49
N SER A 91 -9.76 -20.96 16.40
CA SER A 91 -10.58 -19.86 16.90
C SER A 91 -11.95 -19.87 16.22
N ASN A 92 -12.97 -19.41 16.95
CA ASN A 92 -14.30 -19.24 16.39
C ASN A 92 -14.25 -18.42 15.11
N SER A 93 -15.07 -18.81 14.13
CA SER A 93 -15.28 -17.99 12.95
C SER A 93 -15.82 -16.62 13.36
N LEU A 94 -15.45 -15.59 12.59
CA LEU A 94 -15.99 -14.25 12.80
C LEU A 94 -17.51 -14.28 12.66
N SER A 95 -18.20 -13.51 13.50
CA SER A 95 -19.61 -13.24 13.28
C SER A 95 -19.82 -12.50 11.95
N PRO A 96 -21.02 -12.55 11.34
CA PRO A 96 -21.28 -11.82 10.11
C PRO A 96 -20.95 -10.32 10.20
N GLU A 97 -21.22 -9.69 11.33
CA GLU A 97 -20.90 -8.28 11.58
C GLU A 97 -19.38 -8.03 11.63
N GLN A 98 -18.65 -8.85 12.38
CA GLN A 98 -17.18 -8.76 12.45
C GLN A 98 -16.54 -9.03 11.08
N SER A 99 -17.07 -10.00 10.34
CA SER A 99 -16.59 -10.30 8.98
C SER A 99 -16.81 -9.11 8.05
N ALA A 100 -17.98 -8.47 8.11
CA ALA A 100 -18.28 -7.28 7.30
C ALA A 100 -17.38 -6.09 7.66
N GLN A 101 -17.11 -5.89 8.96
CA GLN A 101 -16.19 -4.86 9.41
C GLN A 101 -14.77 -5.08 8.89
N VAL A 102 -14.24 -6.31 9.02
CA VAL A 102 -12.90 -6.65 8.53
C VAL A 102 -12.81 -6.50 7.00
N GLU A 103 -13.87 -6.85 6.27
CA GLU A 103 -13.90 -6.66 4.83
C GLU A 103 -13.84 -5.18 4.43
N GLU A 104 -14.60 -4.32 5.13
CA GLU A 104 -14.61 -2.88 4.86
C GLU A 104 -13.27 -2.23 5.24
N GLU A 105 -12.69 -2.59 6.38
CA GLU A 105 -11.35 -2.14 6.78
C GLU A 105 -10.29 -2.55 5.75
N ALA A 106 -10.34 -3.80 5.27
CA ALA A 106 -9.43 -4.29 4.24
C ALA A 106 -9.62 -3.51 2.92
N ARG A 107 -10.87 -3.24 2.52
CA ARG A 107 -11.18 -2.45 1.32
C ARG A 107 -10.62 -1.03 1.42
N GLN A 108 -10.79 -0.39 2.57
CA GLN A 108 -10.25 0.95 2.83
C GLN A 108 -8.72 0.95 2.80
N ALA A 109 -8.08 -0.04 3.41
CA ALA A 109 -6.62 -0.17 3.40
C ALA A 109 -6.09 -0.35 1.97
N VAL A 110 -6.72 -1.19 1.15
CA VAL A 110 -6.34 -1.38 -0.25
C VAL A 110 -6.51 -0.10 -1.06
N SER A 111 -7.62 0.60 -0.88
CA SER A 111 -7.86 1.90 -1.55
C SER A 111 -6.80 2.92 -1.16
N HIS A 112 -6.50 3.04 0.13
CA HIS A 112 -5.47 3.93 0.65
C HIS A 112 -4.08 3.62 0.08
N ILE A 113 -3.66 2.35 0.10
CA ILE A 113 -2.36 1.92 -0.43
C ILE A 113 -2.26 2.17 -1.93
N THR A 114 -3.34 1.93 -2.67
CA THR A 114 -3.38 2.14 -4.12
C THR A 114 -3.15 3.61 -4.46
N GLU A 115 -3.81 4.52 -3.74
CA GLU A 115 -3.64 5.96 -3.93
C GLU A 115 -2.24 6.44 -3.54
N GLU A 116 -1.68 5.94 -2.44
CA GLU A 116 -0.29 6.25 -2.07
C GLU A 116 0.72 5.75 -3.10
N PHE A 117 0.49 4.57 -3.68
CA PHE A 117 1.32 4.06 -4.76
C PHE A 117 1.22 4.92 -6.02
N ARG A 118 0.01 5.38 -6.36
CA ARG A 118 -0.20 6.33 -7.47
C ARG A 118 0.59 7.62 -7.23
N ARG A 119 0.47 8.22 -6.04
CA ARG A 119 1.20 9.44 -5.65
C ARG A 119 2.71 9.22 -5.69
N TYR A 120 3.19 8.09 -5.18
CA TYR A 120 4.60 7.73 -5.20
C TYR A 120 5.14 7.67 -6.64
N ARG A 121 4.44 6.99 -7.55
CA ARG A 121 4.83 6.92 -8.97
C ARG A 121 4.92 8.30 -9.61
N VAL A 122 3.95 9.17 -9.35
CA VAL A 122 3.97 10.56 -9.85
C VAL A 122 5.17 11.32 -9.29
N ARG A 123 5.42 11.25 -7.97
CA ARG A 123 6.57 11.91 -7.34
C ARG A 123 7.90 11.40 -7.90
N ALA A 124 8.05 10.09 -8.08
CA ALA A 124 9.25 9.49 -8.65
C ALA A 124 9.49 9.94 -10.10
N GLU A 125 8.43 9.99 -10.91
CA GLU A 125 8.49 10.46 -12.29
C GLU A 125 8.90 11.94 -12.39
N VAL A 126 8.31 12.79 -11.53
CA VAL A 126 8.67 14.21 -11.45
C VAL A 126 10.12 14.38 -11.02
N ALA A 127 10.57 13.66 -9.99
CA ALA A 127 11.95 13.72 -9.51
C ALA A 127 12.95 13.29 -10.59
N ARG A 128 12.63 12.23 -11.34
CA ARG A 128 13.44 11.80 -12.50
C ARG A 128 13.52 12.89 -13.56
N LYS A 129 12.38 13.46 -13.97
CA LYS A 129 12.34 14.54 -14.96
C LYS A 129 13.10 15.79 -14.50
N GLN A 130 13.03 16.13 -13.21
CA GLN A 130 13.79 17.23 -12.65
C GLN A 130 15.29 16.96 -12.71
N ALA A 131 15.73 15.75 -12.34
CA ALA A 131 17.13 15.35 -12.46
C ALA A 131 17.63 15.37 -13.92
N ASP A 132 16.84 14.87 -14.86
CA ASP A 132 17.19 14.91 -16.28
C ASP A 132 17.29 16.37 -16.80
N ALA A 133 16.37 17.23 -16.36
CA ALA A 133 16.39 18.65 -16.70
C ALA A 133 17.62 19.37 -16.13
N THR A 134 18.04 19.06 -14.90
CA THR A 134 19.25 19.67 -14.31
C THR A 134 20.50 19.21 -15.04
N VAL A 135 20.61 17.92 -15.39
CA VAL A 135 21.73 17.39 -16.19
C VAL A 135 21.78 18.07 -17.56
N LYS A 136 20.64 18.19 -18.25
CA LYS A 136 20.57 18.87 -19.55
C LYS A 136 20.94 20.36 -19.44
N ALA A 137 20.51 21.04 -18.37
CA ALA A 137 20.88 22.43 -18.12
C ALA A 137 22.39 22.59 -17.91
N LEU A 138 23.01 21.73 -17.09
CA LEU A 138 24.46 21.71 -16.88
C LEU A 138 25.22 21.44 -18.18
N HIS A 139 24.76 20.47 -18.98
CA HIS A 139 25.37 20.17 -20.27
C HIS A 139 25.28 21.35 -21.25
N ASN A 140 24.12 21.99 -21.36
CA ASN A 140 23.93 23.16 -22.20
C ASN A 140 24.80 24.34 -21.76
N ASN A 141 24.97 24.55 -20.45
CA ASN A 141 25.85 25.60 -19.94
C ASN A 141 27.31 25.30 -20.30
N ASN A 142 27.76 24.05 -20.16
CA ASN A 142 29.12 23.64 -20.55
C ASN A 142 29.37 23.76 -22.07
N ILE A 143 28.38 23.44 -22.90
CA ILE A 143 28.49 23.67 -24.35
C ILE A 143 28.61 25.17 -24.63
N LYS A 144 27.75 26.00 -24.04
CA LYS A 144 27.80 27.46 -24.23
C LYS A 144 29.13 28.06 -23.80
N THR A 145 29.68 27.66 -22.66
CA THR A 145 31.00 28.15 -22.21
C THR A 145 32.11 27.68 -23.14
N THR A 146 32.08 26.41 -23.54
CA THR A 146 33.05 25.85 -24.50
C THR A 146 32.95 26.55 -25.85
N GLN A 147 31.74 26.82 -26.33
CA GLN A 147 31.49 27.54 -27.57
C GLN A 147 32.04 28.97 -27.51
N LYS A 148 31.75 29.73 -26.44
CA LYS A 148 32.33 31.08 -26.23
C LYS A 148 33.85 31.07 -26.23
N ARG A 149 34.46 30.04 -25.64
CA ARG A 149 35.91 29.87 -25.62
C ARG A 149 36.47 29.57 -27.00
N ILE A 150 35.81 28.70 -27.78
CA ILE A 150 36.23 28.38 -29.16
C ILE A 150 36.03 29.59 -30.09
N GLU A 151 34.94 30.34 -29.91
CA GLU A 151 34.61 31.54 -30.70
C GLU A 151 35.52 32.74 -30.36
N GLY A 152 36.44 32.61 -29.39
CA GLY A 152 37.40 33.65 -29.03
C GLY A 152 36.82 34.81 -28.24
N GLN A 153 35.57 34.73 -27.78
CA GLN A 153 34.96 35.76 -26.91
C GLN A 153 35.62 35.81 -25.53
N ASP A 154 36.21 34.70 -25.08
CA ASP A 154 36.94 34.61 -23.81
C ASP A 154 38.27 35.36 -23.85
N LEU A 155 38.91 35.42 -25.02
CA LEU A 155 40.23 36.03 -25.22
C LEU A 155 40.23 37.55 -24.96
N GLU A 156 39.17 38.26 -25.37
CA GLU A 156 39.06 39.70 -25.15
C GLU A 156 38.84 40.03 -23.67
N SER A 157 38.05 39.21 -22.98
CA SER A 157 37.86 39.27 -21.53
C SER A 157 39.16 38.98 -20.77
N GLU A 158 39.88 37.92 -21.14
CA GLU A 158 41.19 37.58 -20.56
C GLU A 158 42.23 38.68 -20.77
N LEU A 159 42.26 39.30 -21.96
CA LEU A 159 43.19 40.39 -22.27
C LEU A 159 42.87 41.66 -21.47
N LEU A 160 41.59 41.98 -21.29
CA LEU A 160 41.17 43.07 -20.41
C LEU A 160 41.60 42.81 -18.97
N GLN A 161 41.36 41.59 -18.46
CA GLN A 161 41.75 41.18 -17.12
C GLN A 161 43.27 41.29 -16.92
N ALA A 162 44.06 40.77 -17.87
CA ALA A 162 45.52 40.85 -17.84
C ALA A 162 46.04 42.29 -17.83
N ARG A 163 45.36 43.22 -18.52
CA ARG A 163 45.70 44.65 -18.47
C ARG A 163 45.46 45.24 -17.09
N THR A 164 44.31 44.97 -16.47
CA THR A 164 44.02 45.41 -15.10
C THR A 164 45.01 44.84 -14.09
N ASP A 165 45.31 43.55 -14.16
CA ASP A 165 46.24 42.89 -13.23
C ASP A 165 47.66 43.47 -13.39
N HIS A 166 48.09 43.70 -14.63
CA HIS A 166 49.39 44.32 -14.89
C HIS A 166 49.45 45.76 -14.35
N GLN A 167 48.35 46.51 -14.46
CA GLN A 167 48.28 47.87 -13.92
C GLN A 167 48.34 47.85 -12.39
N GLN A 168 47.63 46.94 -11.73
CA GLN A 168 47.69 46.77 -10.27
C GLN A 168 49.09 46.37 -9.80
N LEU A 169 49.74 45.40 -10.46
CA LEU A 169 51.10 44.99 -10.15
C LEU A 169 52.12 46.11 -10.36
N ALA A 170 51.95 46.92 -11.41
CA ALA A 170 52.80 48.09 -11.63
C ALA A 170 52.67 49.08 -10.47
N THR A 171 51.44 49.34 -10.03
CA THR A 171 51.16 50.25 -8.90
C THR A 171 51.80 49.75 -7.61
N LEU A 172 51.61 48.47 -7.28
CA LEU A 172 52.22 47.84 -6.09
C LEU A 172 53.75 47.84 -6.15
N ARG A 173 54.34 47.64 -7.33
CA ARG A 173 55.80 47.75 -7.51
C ARG A 173 56.29 49.15 -7.25
N THR A 174 55.59 50.17 -7.74
CA THR A 174 55.93 51.57 -7.49
C THR A 174 55.84 51.90 -6.00
N GLU A 175 54.75 51.50 -5.35
CA GLU A 175 54.57 51.68 -3.89
C GLU A 175 55.68 50.99 -3.08
N MET A 176 56.10 49.78 -3.47
CA MET A 176 57.21 49.08 -2.82
C MET A 176 58.53 49.84 -3.01
N THR A 177 58.82 50.32 -4.22
CA THR A 177 60.05 51.10 -4.48
C THR A 177 60.08 52.42 -3.71
N GLU A 178 58.93 53.06 -3.51
CA GLU A 178 58.80 54.29 -2.71
C GLU A 178 59.02 54.00 -1.22
N GLN A 179 58.45 52.91 -0.70
CA GLN A 179 58.70 52.47 0.67
C GLN A 179 60.18 52.11 0.91
N GLU A 180 60.81 51.40 -0.03
CA GLU A 180 62.23 51.10 0.05
C GLU A 180 63.12 52.35 -0.01
N ALA A 181 62.74 53.35 -0.80
CA ALA A 181 63.44 54.63 -0.85
C ALA A 181 63.31 55.39 0.49
N HIS A 182 62.10 55.45 1.05
CA HIS A 182 61.83 56.07 2.35
C HIS A 182 62.59 55.38 3.49
N TRP A 183 62.87 54.07 3.43
CA TRP A 183 63.64 53.37 4.46
C TRP A 183 65.16 53.53 4.33
N LYS A 184 65.65 54.00 3.17
CA LYS A 184 67.09 54.19 2.90
C LYS A 184 67.58 55.61 3.17
N GLU A 185 66.66 56.57 3.35
CA GLU A 185 66.91 57.96 3.76
C GLU A 185 66.93 58.09 5.29
#